data_AF-A0A2M7C9A3-F1
#
_entry.id   AF-A0A2M7C9A3-F1
#
_cell.length_a   1.000
_cell.length_b   1.000
_cell.length_c   1.000
_cell.angle_alpha   90.00
_cell.angle_beta   90.00
_cell.angle_gamma   90.00
#
_symmetry.space_group_name_H-M   'P 1'
#
loop_
_entity.id
_entity.type
_entity.pdbx_description
1 polymer ?
#
loop_
_entity_poly.entity_id
_entity_poly.type
_entity_poly.pdbx_seq_one_letter_code
_entity_poly.pdbx_strand_id
1 'polypeptide(L)'
;MLLVIIKTDTRHGHGHEKMDWELNFIKWADGWWSSPVLDHTLPWFTYLGSHFAVILFIILSWIITKQRKVLRRLVLLYAIQSAVIYGLKFLIQRQRPFLFLEMASKLSKGPGEILDPSFPSAHATFSFMMATLLALWFPRYRIIFFIAAVFIGWTRIYLCVHYPTDVIAGALLGYGITRIFLQWIPGLDIKAHYFRDEKGS
;
A
#
# COMPACT_ATOMS: atom_id res chain seq x y z
N MET A 1 -15.63 -35.12 17.17
CA MET A 1 -16.46 -35.26 15.96
C MET A 1 -16.75 -33.87 15.40
N LEU A 2 -15.75 -33.21 14.82
CA LEU A 2 -15.85 -31.87 14.25
C LEU A 2 -15.07 -31.86 12.92
N LEU A 3 -15.63 -32.55 11.94
CA LEU A 3 -15.18 -32.58 10.54
C LEU A 3 -16.42 -32.27 9.70
N VAL A 4 -16.90 -31.03 9.83
CA VAL A 4 -17.92 -30.50 8.93
C VAL A 4 -17.20 -29.90 7.74
N ILE A 5 -16.93 -30.79 6.79
CA ILE A 5 -17.19 -30.59 5.37
C ILE A 5 -16.58 -29.30 4.82
N ILE A 6 -15.33 -29.45 4.38
CA ILE A 6 -14.81 -28.74 3.20
C ILE A 6 -15.82 -28.99 2.08
N LYS A 7 -16.73 -28.03 1.89
CA LYS A 7 -17.58 -28.00 0.71
C LYS A 7 -16.68 -27.55 -0.42
N THR A 8 -16.14 -28.52 -1.14
CA THR A 8 -15.64 -28.39 -2.50
C THR A 8 -16.79 -27.88 -3.37
N ASP A 9 -16.93 -26.56 -3.48
CA ASP A 9 -17.76 -25.96 -4.52
C ASP A 9 -16.90 -25.85 -5.79
N THR A 10 -16.97 -26.88 -6.61
CA THR A 10 -16.42 -26.96 -7.96
C THR A 10 -17.33 -26.23 -8.96
N ARG A 11 -17.69 -24.98 -8.66
CA ARG A 11 -18.40 -24.11 -9.61
C ARG A 11 -17.61 -22.82 -9.81
N HIS A 12 -17.36 -22.53 -11.10
CA HIS A 12 -16.85 -21.29 -11.72
C HIS A 12 -15.44 -21.36 -12.33
N GLY A 13 -15.25 -22.30 -13.26
CA GLY A 13 -14.14 -22.34 -14.22
C GLY A 13 -14.21 -21.26 -15.31
N HIS A 14 -14.58 -20.01 -14.99
CA HIS A 14 -14.55 -18.87 -15.92
C HIS A 14 -13.72 -17.69 -15.39
N GLY A 15 -13.15 -17.79 -14.18
CA GLY A 15 -12.28 -16.77 -13.58
C GLY A 15 -10.78 -17.05 -13.66
N HIS A 16 -10.38 -18.28 -14.02
CA HIS A 16 -8.97 -18.69 -14.03
C HIS A 16 -8.17 -18.08 -15.19
N GLU A 17 -8.73 -18.05 -16.40
CA GLU A 17 -8.01 -17.58 -17.60
C GLU A 17 -7.50 -16.13 -17.51
N LYS A 18 -8.23 -15.23 -16.83
CA LYS A 18 -7.80 -13.83 -16.65
C LYS A 18 -6.73 -13.64 -15.58
N MET A 19 -6.58 -14.60 -14.65
CA MET A 19 -5.64 -14.50 -13.53
C MET A 19 -4.36 -15.33 -13.77
N ASP A 20 -4.39 -16.20 -14.78
CA ASP A 20 -3.25 -17.02 -15.22
C ASP A 20 -2.05 -16.15 -15.56
N TRP A 21 -2.22 -15.02 -16.25
CA TRP A 21 -1.09 -14.18 -16.64
C TRP A 21 -0.40 -13.53 -15.43
N GLU A 22 -1.14 -13.11 -14.39
CA GLU A 22 -0.53 -12.48 -13.21
C GLU A 22 0.23 -13.50 -12.38
N LEU A 23 -0.35 -14.69 -12.21
CA LEU A 23 0.32 -15.80 -11.54
C LEU A 23 1.54 -16.27 -12.34
N ASN A 24 1.43 -16.39 -13.66
CA ASN A 24 2.55 -16.75 -14.53
C ASN A 24 3.64 -15.68 -14.52
N PHE A 25 3.27 -14.40 -14.50
CA PHE A 25 4.21 -13.30 -14.34
C PHE A 25 4.94 -13.38 -13.00
N ILE A 26 4.22 -13.57 -11.88
CA ILE A 26 4.84 -13.70 -10.56
C ILE A 26 5.78 -14.91 -10.52
N LYS A 27 5.34 -16.07 -11.01
CA LYS A 27 6.18 -17.29 -11.10
C LYS A 27 7.43 -17.06 -11.93
N TRP A 28 7.27 -16.48 -13.12
CA TRP A 28 8.38 -16.15 -14.00
C TRP A 28 9.34 -15.19 -13.30
N ALA A 29 8.85 -14.07 -12.79
CA ALA A 29 9.66 -13.04 -12.15
C ALA A 29 10.40 -13.59 -10.93
N ASP A 30 9.75 -14.44 -10.13
CA ASP A 30 10.38 -15.11 -9.00
C ASP A 30 11.59 -15.95 -9.42
N GLY A 31 11.50 -16.68 -10.53
CA GLY A 31 12.64 -17.41 -11.08
C GLY A 31 13.86 -16.55 -11.43
N TRP A 32 13.69 -15.24 -11.66
CA TRP A 32 14.77 -14.33 -12.03
C TRP A 32 15.28 -13.45 -10.88
N TRP A 33 14.38 -12.90 -10.06
CA TRP A 33 14.75 -11.90 -9.05
C TRP A 33 14.99 -12.48 -7.66
N SER A 34 14.65 -13.76 -7.44
CA SER A 34 14.75 -14.38 -6.11
C SER A 34 16.19 -14.49 -5.66
N SER A 35 16.46 -13.96 -4.47
CA SER A 35 17.75 -14.16 -3.82
C SER A 35 17.61 -14.18 -2.29
N PRO A 36 18.46 -14.95 -1.58
CA PRO A 36 18.43 -14.98 -0.12
C PRO A 36 18.56 -13.59 0.52
N VAL A 37 19.35 -12.71 -0.09
CA VAL A 37 19.54 -11.32 0.39
C VAL A 37 18.24 -10.53 0.31
N LEU A 38 17.53 -10.59 -0.82
CA LEU A 38 16.27 -9.87 -0.98
C LEU A 38 15.16 -10.46 -0.13
N ASP A 39 15.12 -11.79 0.03
CA ASP A 39 14.14 -12.48 0.86
C ASP A 39 14.25 -12.07 2.34
N HIS A 40 15.46 -11.82 2.84
CA HIS A 40 15.67 -11.33 4.20
C HIS A 40 15.51 -9.81 4.37
N THR A 41 15.83 -9.01 3.35
CA THR A 41 15.88 -7.55 3.47
C THR A 41 14.57 -6.86 3.11
N LEU A 42 13.87 -7.29 2.06
CA LEU A 42 12.64 -6.64 1.58
C LEU A 42 11.49 -6.64 2.59
N PRO A 43 11.32 -7.65 3.48
CA PRO A 43 10.35 -7.57 4.57
C PRO A 43 10.55 -6.34 5.47
N TRP A 44 11.78 -5.86 5.67
CA TRP A 44 12.05 -4.66 6.45
C TRP A 44 11.61 -3.39 5.71
N PHE A 45 11.90 -3.31 4.41
CA PHE A 45 11.53 -2.15 3.61
C PHE A 45 10.04 -2.02 3.39
N THR A 46 9.30 -3.13 3.28
CA THR A 46 7.85 -3.06 3.09
C THR A 46 7.14 -2.46 4.31
N TYR A 47 7.71 -2.47 5.52
CA TYR A 47 7.10 -1.80 6.67
C TYR A 47 6.90 -0.29 6.46
N LEU A 48 7.65 0.35 5.55
CA LEU A 48 7.46 1.75 5.18
C LEU A 48 6.11 2.03 4.50
N GLY A 49 5.42 1.01 3.98
CA GLY A 49 4.05 1.11 3.47
C GLY A 49 2.98 0.68 4.47
N SER A 50 3.34 0.29 5.69
CA SER A 50 2.40 -0.26 6.67
C SER A 50 1.58 0.83 7.37
N HIS A 51 0.51 0.42 8.07
CA HIS A 51 -0.23 1.30 8.97
C HIS A 51 0.67 1.97 10.02
N PHE A 52 1.67 1.25 10.52
CA PHE A 52 2.64 1.80 11.47
C PHE A 52 3.42 2.97 10.87
N ALA A 53 3.89 2.83 9.63
CA ALA A 53 4.59 3.90 8.93
C ALA A 53 3.69 5.13 8.69
N VAL A 54 2.41 4.93 8.38
CA VAL A 54 1.45 6.03 8.25
C VAL A 54 1.23 6.75 9.58
N ILE A 55 1.03 6.01 10.67
CA ILE A 55 0.86 6.60 12.01
C ILE A 55 2.10 7.40 12.38
N LEU A 56 3.30 6.86 12.16
CA LEU A 56 4.56 7.55 12.39
C LEU A 56 4.66 8.82 11.53
N PHE A 57 4.32 8.74 10.24
CA PHE A 57 4.30 9.88 9.33
C PHE A 57 3.35 10.99 9.82
N ILE A 58 2.16 10.65 10.30
CA ILE A 58 1.19 11.59 10.86
C ILE A 58 1.76 12.27 12.12
N ILE A 59 2.33 11.49 13.04
CA ILE A 59 2.90 12.00 14.30
C ILE A 59 4.09 12.92 14.00
N LEU A 60 5.02 12.50 13.14
CA LEU A 60 6.17 13.32 12.75
C LEU A 60 5.75 14.62 12.07
N SER A 61 4.78 14.55 11.14
CA SER A 61 4.22 15.73 10.49
C SER A 61 3.60 16.70 11.52
N TRP A 62 2.93 16.18 12.54
CA TRP A 62 2.39 17.01 13.63
C TRP A 62 3.50 17.58 14.53
N ILE A 63 4.53 16.81 14.88
CA ILE A 63 5.66 17.28 15.69
C ILE A 63 6.43 18.39 14.99
N ILE A 64 6.66 18.26 13.68
CA ILE A 64 7.39 19.24 12.86
C ILE A 64 6.56 20.51 12.68
N THR A 65 5.28 20.37 12.32
CA THR A 65 4.44 21.55 12.04
C THR A 65 3.89 22.21 13.30
N LYS A 66 3.76 21.47 14.41
CA LYS A 66 3.02 21.86 15.63
C LYS A 66 1.57 22.27 15.40
N GLN A 67 1.00 21.98 14.22
CA GLN A 67 -0.34 22.43 13.84
C GLN A 67 -1.37 21.31 14.04
N ARG A 68 -2.33 21.53 14.95
CA ARG A 68 -3.47 20.60 15.15
C ARG A 68 -4.31 20.43 13.88
N LYS A 69 -4.37 21.44 13.01
CA LYS A 69 -5.08 21.36 11.72
C LYS A 69 -4.44 20.34 10.78
N VAL A 70 -3.10 20.28 10.70
CA VAL A 70 -2.37 19.29 9.90
C VAL A 70 -2.67 17.88 10.41
N LEU A 71 -2.52 17.66 11.72
CA LEU A 71 -2.84 16.37 12.36
C LEU A 71 -4.26 15.89 12.01
N ARG A 72 -5.28 16.72 12.25
CA ARG A 72 -6.69 16.37 11.99
C ARG A 72 -6.94 16.02 10.52
N ARG A 73 -6.34 16.76 9.59
CA ARG A 73 -6.51 16.54 8.15
C ARG A 73 -5.83 15.26 7.69
N LEU A 74 -4.63 14.96 8.18
CA LEU A 74 -3.93 13.72 7.86
C LEU A 74 -4.66 12.50 8.44
N VAL A 75 -5.17 12.59 9.67
CA VAL A 75 -6.02 11.55 10.28
C VAL A 75 -7.28 11.33 9.45
N LEU A 76 -7.97 12.40 9.04
CA LEU A 76 -9.16 12.30 8.20
C LEU A 76 -8.85 11.65 6.84
N LEU A 77 -7.78 12.08 6.17
CA LEU A 77 -7.36 11.50 4.89
C LEU A 77 -7.04 10.00 5.04
N TYR A 78 -6.30 9.64 6.08
CA TYR A 78 -5.98 8.24 6.37
C TYR A 78 -7.24 7.41 6.67
N ALA A 79 -8.22 7.97 7.40
CA ALA A 79 -9.49 7.30 7.67
C ALA A 79 -10.30 7.08 6.39
N ILE A 80 -10.37 8.08 5.50
CA ILE A 80 -11.04 7.96 4.19
C ILE A 80 -10.37 6.88 3.34
N GLN A 81 -9.04 6.91 3.21
CA GLN A 81 -8.28 5.88 2.48
C GLN A 81 -8.55 4.48 3.05
N SER A 82 -8.47 4.34 4.37
CA SER A 82 -8.71 3.06 5.04
C SER A 82 -10.14 2.56 4.81
N ALA A 83 -11.14 3.43 4.91
CA ALA A 83 -12.53 3.08 4.65
C ALA A 83 -12.73 2.56 3.21
N VAL A 84 -12.13 3.23 2.21
CA VAL A 84 -12.19 2.77 0.81
C VAL A 84 -11.48 1.44 0.63
N ILE A 85 -10.26 1.29 1.16
CA ILE A 85 -9.48 0.04 1.06
C ILE A 85 -10.25 -1.13 1.67
N TYR A 86 -10.72 -1.00 2.91
CA TYR A 86 -11.40 -2.09 3.60
C TYR A 86 -12.80 -2.35 3.06
N GLY A 87 -13.50 -1.31 2.58
CA GLY A 87 -14.74 -1.48 1.84
C GLY A 87 -14.53 -2.31 0.56
N LEU A 88 -13.51 -1.99 -0.23
CA LEU A 88 -13.18 -2.76 -1.43
C LEU A 88 -12.71 -4.19 -1.10
N LYS A 89 -11.90 -4.37 -0.05
CA LYS A 89 -11.49 -5.70 0.42
C LYS A 89 -12.71 -6.55 0.80
N PHE A 90 -13.67 -5.96 1.51
CA PHE A 90 -14.90 -6.63 1.91
C PHE A 90 -15.78 -7.02 0.71
N LEU A 91 -15.86 -6.15 -0.30
CA LEU A 91 -16.69 -6.36 -1.49
C LEU A 91 -16.08 -7.36 -2.48
N ILE A 92 -14.75 -7.33 -2.67
CA ILE A 92 -14.07 -8.07 -3.72
C ILE A 92 -13.51 -9.40 -3.21
N GLN A 93 -13.05 -9.45 -1.96
CA GLN A 93 -12.55 -10.67 -1.29
C GLN A 93 -11.55 -11.49 -2.11
N ARG A 94 -10.72 -10.82 -2.92
CA ARG A 94 -9.75 -11.48 -3.79
C ARG A 94 -8.74 -12.27 -2.96
N GLN A 95 -8.51 -13.53 -3.31
CA GLN A 95 -7.50 -14.38 -2.68
C GLN A 95 -6.08 -13.92 -3.04
N ARG A 96 -5.09 -14.17 -2.18
CA ARG A 96 -3.69 -13.75 -2.40
C ARG A 96 -2.91 -14.72 -3.31
N PRO A 97 -1.88 -14.23 -4.05
CA PRO A 97 -1.12 -15.08 -4.99
C PRO A 97 -0.47 -16.30 -4.34
N PHE A 98 0.13 -16.14 -3.15
CA PHE A 98 0.80 -17.25 -2.45
C PHE A 98 -0.10 -18.45 -2.10
N LEU A 99 -1.42 -18.33 -2.19
CA LEU A 99 -2.34 -19.46 -1.99
C LEU A 99 -2.33 -20.42 -3.19
N PHE A 100 -1.96 -19.93 -4.37
CA PHE A 100 -1.92 -20.69 -5.63
C PHE A 100 -0.50 -21.01 -6.09
N LEU A 101 0.48 -20.35 -5.49
CA LEU A 101 1.89 -20.63 -5.70
C LEU A 101 2.32 -21.60 -4.60
N GLU A 102 2.85 -22.77 -4.96
CA GLU A 102 3.53 -23.67 -3.99
C GLU A 102 4.77 -23.03 -3.36
N MET A 103 5.07 -21.79 -3.74
CA MET A 103 6.03 -20.90 -3.11
C MET A 103 5.45 -20.40 -1.80
N ALA A 104 6.00 -20.88 -0.67
CA ALA A 104 5.69 -20.30 0.63
C ALA A 104 5.89 -18.77 0.57
N SER A 105 4.92 -18.00 1.08
CA SER A 105 5.09 -16.55 1.21
C SER A 105 6.44 -16.26 1.87
N LYS A 106 7.25 -15.41 1.24
CA LYS A 106 8.57 -15.00 1.76
C LYS A 106 8.45 -14.11 3.01
N LEU A 107 7.24 -13.68 3.36
CA LEU A 107 6.90 -13.10 4.66
C LEU A 107 6.56 -14.20 5.67
N SER A 108 7.03 -14.00 6.92
CA SER A 108 6.59 -14.77 8.08
C SER A 108 5.07 -14.73 8.19
N LYS A 109 4.46 -15.91 8.18
CA LYS A 109 3.02 -16.15 8.10
C LYS A 109 2.33 -15.81 9.42
N GLY A 110 2.07 -14.53 9.66
CA GLY A 110 1.11 -14.12 10.68
C GLY A 110 -0.33 -14.48 10.24
N PRO A 111 -1.22 -14.93 11.14
CA PRO A 111 -2.61 -15.31 10.79
C PRO A 111 -3.39 -14.19 10.07
N GLY A 112 -3.08 -12.93 10.38
CA GLY A 112 -3.73 -11.76 9.78
C GLY A 112 -3.42 -11.55 8.30
N GLU A 113 -2.25 -11.96 7.80
CA GLU A 113 -1.94 -11.81 6.36
C GLU A 113 -2.53 -12.95 5.50
N ILE A 114 -2.85 -14.09 6.11
CA ILE A 114 -3.46 -15.25 5.43
C ILE A 114 -4.95 -15.00 5.16
N LEU A 115 -5.64 -14.35 6.10
CA LEU A 115 -7.10 -14.15 6.05
C LEU A 115 -7.53 -12.81 5.42
N ASP A 116 -6.59 -11.88 5.19
CA ASP A 116 -6.88 -10.55 4.64
C ASP A 116 -6.89 -10.56 3.09
N PRO A 117 -7.97 -10.11 2.42
CA PRO A 117 -8.07 -10.07 0.96
C PRO A 117 -6.91 -9.32 0.28
N SER A 118 -6.54 -9.73 -0.93
CA SER A 118 -5.42 -9.15 -1.69
C SER A 118 -5.75 -7.77 -2.29
N PHE A 119 -6.98 -7.57 -2.78
CA PHE A 119 -7.35 -6.35 -3.50
C PHE A 119 -8.06 -5.31 -2.62
N PRO A 120 -7.70 -4.02 -2.70
CA PRO A 120 -6.47 -3.46 -3.29
C PRO A 120 -5.29 -3.55 -2.33
N SER A 121 -4.07 -3.29 -2.81
CA SER A 121 -2.88 -3.30 -1.96
C SER A 121 -2.82 -2.09 -1.04
N ALA A 122 -3.08 -2.29 0.25
CA ALA A 122 -3.01 -1.23 1.27
C ALA A 122 -1.63 -0.56 1.35
N HIS A 123 -0.56 -1.35 1.22
CA HIS A 123 0.81 -0.84 1.23
C HIS A 123 1.06 0.14 0.08
N ALA A 124 0.67 -0.23 -1.14
CA ALA A 124 0.78 0.69 -2.28
C ALA A 124 -0.09 1.93 -2.08
N THR A 125 -1.33 1.78 -1.60
CA THR A 125 -2.23 2.92 -1.33
C THR A 125 -1.62 3.92 -0.37
N PHE A 126 -1.10 3.47 0.77
CA PHE A 126 -0.52 4.36 1.77
C PHE A 126 0.81 4.96 1.33
N SER A 127 1.65 4.20 0.64
CA SER A 127 2.90 4.74 0.08
C SER A 127 2.65 5.83 -0.94
N PHE A 128 1.67 5.67 -1.83
CA PHE A 128 1.30 6.72 -2.80
C PHE A 128 0.60 7.92 -2.14
N MET A 129 -0.19 7.71 -1.08
CA MET A 129 -0.74 8.79 -0.26
C MET A 129 0.40 9.64 0.35
N MET A 130 1.35 9.00 1.05
CA MET A 130 2.49 9.69 1.67
C MET A 130 3.40 10.35 0.63
N ALA A 131 3.69 9.69 -0.49
CA ALA A 131 4.48 10.26 -1.57
C ALA A 131 3.81 11.50 -2.19
N THR A 132 2.48 11.49 -2.33
CA THR A 132 1.73 12.65 -2.84
C THR A 132 1.82 13.84 -1.88
N LEU A 133 1.70 13.60 -0.58
CA LEU A 133 1.85 14.65 0.45
C LEU A 133 3.28 15.18 0.53
N LEU A 134 4.27 14.29 0.52
CA LEU A 134 5.69 14.67 0.53
C LEU A 134 6.08 15.43 -0.74
N ALA A 135 5.55 15.05 -1.91
CA ALA A 135 5.75 15.78 -3.15
C ALA A 135 5.14 17.19 -3.13
N LEU A 136 4.03 17.40 -2.41
CA LEU A 136 3.46 18.72 -2.18
C LEU A 136 4.38 19.56 -1.29
N TRP A 137 4.86 19.00 -0.18
CA TRP A 137 5.70 19.72 0.80
C TRP A 137 7.13 19.97 0.29
N PHE A 138 7.68 19.03 -0.48
CA PHE A 138 9.05 19.05 -0.98
C PHE A 138 9.10 18.71 -2.49
N PRO A 139 8.60 19.60 -3.36
CA PRO A 139 8.46 19.35 -4.80
C PRO A 139 9.80 19.12 -5.52
N ARG A 140 10.92 19.61 -4.95
CA ARG A 140 12.27 19.31 -5.46
C ARG A 140 12.58 17.81 -5.44
N TYR A 141 12.02 17.07 -4.48
CA TYR A 141 12.26 15.64 -4.27
C TYR A 141 11.07 14.77 -4.70
N ARG A 142 10.08 15.32 -5.41
CA ARG A 142 8.83 14.62 -5.80
C ARG A 142 9.09 13.27 -6.47
N ILE A 143 10.09 13.22 -7.37
CA ILE A 143 10.42 12.02 -8.14
C ILE A 143 10.93 10.92 -7.19
N ILE A 144 11.76 11.28 -6.21
CA ILE A 144 12.32 10.34 -5.23
C ILE A 144 11.21 9.70 -4.40
N PHE A 145 10.22 10.48 -3.95
CA PHE A 145 9.11 9.95 -3.16
C PHE A 145 8.24 8.96 -3.95
N PHE A 146 7.98 9.24 -5.23
CA PHE A 146 7.24 8.31 -6.08
C PHE A 146 8.06 7.06 -6.44
N ILE A 147 9.37 7.19 -6.65
CA ILE A 147 10.27 6.03 -6.81
C ILE A 147 10.21 5.15 -5.55
N ALA A 148 10.27 5.73 -4.36
CA ALA A 148 10.15 4.99 -3.11
C ALA A 148 8.78 4.30 -2.98
N ALA A 149 7.69 4.96 -3.37
CA ALA A 149 6.36 4.37 -3.35
C ALA A 149 6.21 3.22 -4.35
N VAL A 150 6.76 3.36 -5.56
CA VAL A 150 6.83 2.28 -6.56
C VAL A 150 7.65 1.11 -6.04
N PHE A 151 8.81 1.38 -5.41
CA PHE A 151 9.64 0.35 -4.81
C PHE A 151 8.88 -0.43 -3.73
N ILE A 152 8.18 0.25 -2.82
CA ILE A 152 7.35 -0.43 -1.80
C ILE A 152 6.26 -1.27 -2.47
N GLY A 153 5.57 -0.74 -3.49
CA GLY A 153 4.59 -1.49 -4.26
C GLY A 153 5.18 -2.76 -4.91
N TRP A 154 6.37 -2.63 -5.51
CA TRP A 154 7.09 -3.75 -6.10
C TRP A 154 7.46 -4.82 -5.05
N THR A 155 7.88 -4.43 -3.84
CA THR A 155 8.17 -5.41 -2.78
C THR A 155 6.95 -6.30 -2.47
N ARG A 156 5.73 -5.80 -2.63
CA ARG A 156 4.50 -6.58 -2.42
C ARG A 156 4.28 -7.67 -3.47
N ILE A 157 4.72 -7.41 -4.71
CA ILE A 157 4.70 -8.39 -5.80
C ILE A 157 5.81 -9.41 -5.57
N TYR A 158 7.02 -8.95 -5.25
CA TYR A 158 8.17 -9.81 -4.95
C TYR A 158 7.87 -10.82 -3.83
N LEU A 159 7.21 -10.34 -2.76
CA LEU A 159 6.85 -11.16 -1.61
C LEU A 159 5.63 -12.07 -1.85
N CYS A 160 5.08 -12.07 -3.07
CA CYS A 160 3.94 -12.89 -3.51
C CYS A 160 2.64 -12.67 -2.72
N VAL A 161 2.49 -11.50 -2.09
CA VAL A 161 1.34 -11.15 -1.25
C VAL A 161 0.28 -10.31 -1.98
N HIS A 162 0.63 -9.73 -3.13
CA HIS A 162 -0.28 -8.97 -3.98
C HIS A 162 0.01 -9.22 -5.46
N TYR A 163 -1.04 -9.17 -6.27
CA TYR A 163 -0.93 -9.15 -7.72
C TYR A 163 -0.48 -7.77 -8.22
N PRO A 164 0.13 -7.67 -9.42
CA PRO A 164 0.43 -6.38 -10.05
C PRO A 164 -0.79 -5.45 -10.13
N THR A 165 -1.97 -5.99 -10.46
CA THR A 165 -3.22 -5.21 -10.50
C THR A 165 -3.66 -4.69 -9.13
N ASP A 166 -3.43 -5.43 -8.04
CA ASP A 166 -3.72 -4.95 -6.68
C ASP A 166 -2.86 -3.73 -6.33
N VAL A 167 -1.58 -3.75 -6.75
CA VAL A 167 -0.61 -2.69 -6.52
C VAL A 167 -0.93 -1.46 -7.35
N ILE A 168 -1.27 -1.63 -8.64
CA ILE A 168 -1.69 -0.54 -9.52
C ILE A 168 -2.97 0.11 -8.99
N ALA A 169 -3.98 -0.68 -8.63
CA ALA A 169 -5.22 -0.15 -8.05
C ALA A 169 -4.95 0.60 -6.73
N GLY A 170 -4.10 0.04 -5.86
CA GLY A 170 -3.68 0.70 -4.63
C GLY A 170 -2.98 2.03 -4.91
N ALA A 171 -2.02 2.07 -5.84
CA ALA A 171 -1.33 3.30 -6.23
C ALA A 171 -2.29 4.38 -6.76
N LEU A 172 -3.24 4.01 -7.61
CA LEU A 172 -4.26 4.91 -8.15
C LEU A 172 -5.19 5.46 -7.07
N LEU A 173 -5.65 4.61 -6.14
CA LEU A 173 -6.44 5.05 -4.99
C LEU A 173 -5.64 5.98 -4.08
N GLY A 174 -4.39 5.60 -3.78
CA GLY A 174 -3.46 6.34 -2.94
C GLY A 174 -3.26 7.76 -3.44
N TYR A 175 -2.90 7.89 -4.71
CA TYR A 175 -2.71 9.17 -5.37
C TYR A 175 -4.04 9.92 -5.57
N GLY A 176 -5.04 9.27 -6.16
CA GLY A 176 -6.30 9.88 -6.59
C GLY A 176 -7.10 10.46 -5.42
N ILE A 177 -7.34 9.67 -4.37
CA ILE A 177 -8.07 10.12 -3.18
C ILE A 177 -7.31 11.28 -2.52
N THR A 178 -5.99 11.20 -2.42
CA THR A 178 -5.17 12.28 -1.84
C THR A 178 -5.26 13.56 -2.66
N ARG A 179 -5.19 13.46 -4.00
CA ARG A 179 -5.30 14.63 -4.90
C ARG A 179 -6.68 15.27 -4.81
N ILE A 180 -7.75 14.48 -4.81
CA ILE A 180 -9.12 14.97 -4.61
C ILE A 180 -9.21 15.64 -3.23
N PHE A 181 -8.79 14.96 -2.17
CA PHE A 181 -8.82 15.51 -0.82
C PHE A 181 -8.13 16.88 -0.72
N LEU A 182 -6.96 17.05 -1.34
CA LEU A 182 -6.23 18.32 -1.35
C LEU A 182 -6.95 19.44 -2.12
N GLN A 183 -7.77 19.12 -3.12
CA GLN A 183 -8.59 20.10 -3.84
C GLN A 183 -9.76 20.60 -2.99
N TRP A 184 -10.44 19.70 -2.27
CA TRP A 184 -11.63 20.04 -1.48
C TRP A 184 -11.30 20.53 -0.05
N ILE A 185 -10.17 20.10 0.51
CA ILE A 185 -9.74 20.43 1.87
C ILE A 185 -8.34 21.09 1.79
N PRO A 186 -8.28 22.37 1.38
CA PRO A 186 -7.01 23.07 1.22
C PRO A 186 -6.34 23.37 2.58
N GLY A 187 -5.02 23.56 2.54
CA GLY A 187 -4.21 23.96 3.70
C GLY A 187 -3.42 22.82 4.35
N LEU A 188 -3.11 21.77 3.61
CA LEU A 188 -1.96 20.90 3.90
C LEU A 188 -0.67 21.43 3.25
N ASP A 189 -0.64 22.65 2.69
CA ASP A 189 0.59 23.22 2.15
C ASP A 189 1.48 23.74 3.28
N ILE A 190 2.47 22.95 3.68
CA ILE A 190 3.42 23.28 4.75
C ILE A 190 4.44 24.34 4.30
N LYS A 191 4.69 24.50 2.99
CA LYS A 191 5.71 25.44 2.48
C LYS A 191 5.41 26.88 2.77
N ALA A 192 4.13 27.25 2.81
CA ALA A 192 3.71 28.63 3.01
C ALA A 192 4.06 29.18 4.40
N HIS A 193 4.27 28.31 5.40
CA HIS A 193 4.45 28.73 6.79
C HIS A 193 5.88 28.65 7.32
N TYR A 194 6.70 27.65 6.93
CA TYR A 194 8.03 27.48 7.53
C TYR A 194 9.17 28.24 6.81
N PHE A 195 9.08 28.41 5.48
CA PHE A 195 10.13 29.10 4.71
C PHE A 195 9.88 30.60 4.51
N ARG A 196 8.78 31.13 5.07
CA ARG A 196 8.48 32.56 5.03
C ARG A 196 9.12 33.30 6.20
N ASP A 197 9.24 32.64 7.36
CA ASP A 197 9.82 33.24 8.57
C ASP A 197 11.36 33.41 8.45
N GLU A 198 12.07 32.54 7.72
CA GLU A 198 13.52 32.68 7.51
C GLU A 198 13.92 33.82 6.55
N LYS A 199 12.97 34.40 5.81
CA LYS A 199 13.23 35.55 4.92
C LYS A 199 12.68 36.87 5.46
N GLY A 200 12.17 36.87 6.69
CA GLY A 200 11.49 38.01 7.31
C GLY A 200 12.08 38.49 8.63
N SER A 201 13.25 38.00 9.05
CA SER A 201 13.99 38.46 10.24
C SER A 201 15.32 39.10 9.86
#